data_AF-A0A1A7PL17-F1
#
_entry.id   AF-A0A1A7PL17-F1
#
_cell.length_a   1.000
_cell.length_b   1.000
_cell.length_c   1.000
_cell.angle_alpha   90.00
_cell.angle_beta   90.00
_cell.angle_gamma   90.00
#
_symmetry.space_group_name_H-M   'P 1'
#
loop_
_entity.id
_entity.type
_entity.pdbx_description
1 polymer ?
#
loop_
_entity_poly.entity_id
_entity_poly.type
_entity_poly.pdbx_seq_one_letter_code
_entity_poly.pdbx_strand_id
1 'polypeptide(L)' 'MSNIITADYNGTQVFFQDDAYLNATAIAKHFNKLPNEWLRLESTQQYIDLLSKKLNVGKSDILKTTRGVNGGT' A
#
# COMPACT_ATOMS: atom_id res chain seq x y z
N MET A 1 -22.51 5.54 4.44
CA MET A 1 -21.59 6.35 5.27
C MET A 1 -20.37 5.49 5.51
N SER A 2 -19.21 5.84 4.95
CA SER A 2 -17.98 5.08 5.15
C SER A 2 -17.41 5.39 6.52
N ASN A 3 -17.26 4.38 7.36
CA ASN A 3 -16.71 4.54 8.70
C ASN A 3 -15.19 4.41 8.60
N ILE A 4 -14.46 5.51 8.78
CA ILE A 4 -13.00 5.51 8.75
C ILE A 4 -12.54 5.10 10.14
N ILE A 5 -11.97 3.89 10.25
CA ILE A 5 -11.38 3.41 11.50
C ILE A 5 -9.90 3.83 11.48
N THR A 6 -9.48 4.62 12.46
CA THR A 6 -8.07 4.99 12.60
C THR A 6 -7.43 4.14 13.69
N ALA A 7 -6.28 3.53 13.40
CA ALA A 7 -5.46 2.86 14.41
C ALA A 7 -4.07 3.49 14.47
N ASP A 8 -3.51 3.58 15.67
CA ASP A 8 -2.08 3.89 15.82
C ASP A 8 -1.27 2.61 15.58
N TYR A 9 -0.30 2.70 14.68
CA TYR A 9 0.68 1.65 14.47
C TYR A 9 2.08 2.26 14.47
N ASN A 10 2.84 2.01 15.54
CA ASN A 10 4.20 2.54 15.72
C ASN A 10 4.28 4.07 15.53
N GLY A 11 3.30 4.81 16.05
CA GLY A 11 3.23 6.27 15.92
C GLY A 11 2.77 6.77 14.55
N THR A 12 2.39 5.88 13.64
CA THR A 12 1.74 6.22 12.36
C THR A 12 0.25 5.95 12.47
N GLN A 13 -0.57 6.96 12.19
CA GLN A 13 -2.02 6.74 12.03
C GLN A 13 -2.29 5.98 10.73
N VAL A 14 -2.83 4.78 10.85
CA VAL A 14 -3.28 3.95 9.73
C VAL A 14 -4.80 4.07 9.64
N PHE A 15 -5.28 4.42 8.46
CA PHE A 15 -6.71 4.58 8.17
C PHE A 15 -7.21 3.32 7.48
N PHE A 16 -8.21 2.69 8.09
CA PHE A 16 -8.95 1.56 7.52
C PHE A 16 -10.28 2.11 7.01
N GLN A 17 -10.41 2.10 5.69
CA GLN A 17 -11.60 2.51 4.98
C GLN A 17 -12.30 1.26 4.43
N ASP A 18 -13.56 1.41 4.02
CA ASP A 18 -14.39 0.33 3.47
C ASP A 18 -13.81 -0.23 2.15
N ASP A 19 -13.07 0.59 1.40
CA ASP A 19 -12.32 0.20 0.20
C ASP A 19 -10.97 -0.48 0.51
N ALA A 20 -10.60 -0.57 1.80
CA ALA A 20 -9.45 -1.29 2.34
C ALA A 20 -8.08 -0.98 1.70
N TYR A 21 -7.93 0.15 1.00
CA TYR A 21 -6.66 0.54 0.38
C TYR A 21 -5.71 1.20 1.38
N LEU A 22 -4.45 0.76 1.38
CA LEU A 22 -3.37 1.39 2.14
C LEU A 22 -2.66 2.44 1.28
N ASN A 23 -2.49 3.65 1.81
CA ASN A 23 -1.70 4.69 1.14
C ASN A 23 -0.19 4.48 1.37
N ALA A 24 0.42 3.66 0.52
CA ALA A 24 1.85 3.33 0.59
C ALA A 24 2.77 4.57 0.51
N THR A 25 2.36 5.63 -0.21
CA THR A 25 3.13 6.87 -0.33
C THR A 25 3.22 7.61 1.01
N ALA A 26 2.10 7.75 1.72
CA ALA A 26 2.07 8.41 3.02
C ALA A 26 2.88 7.62 4.07
N ILE A 27 2.73 6.29 4.06
CA ILE A 27 3.48 5.39 4.96
C ILE A 27 4.99 5.49 4.67
N ALA A 28 5.41 5.38 3.40
CA ALA A 28 6.82 5.46 3.04
C ALA A 28 7.43 6.82 3.42
N LYS A 29 6.70 7.93 3.23
CA LYS A 29 7.11 9.26 3.67
C LYS A 29 7.35 9.34 5.17
N HIS A 30 6.47 8.75 5.99
CA HIS A 30 6.64 8.71 7.45
C HIS A 30 7.95 8.03 7.88
N PHE A 31 8.32 6.93 7.21
CA PHE A 31 9.56 6.21 7.49
C PHE A 31 10.78 6.77 6.75
N ASN A 32 10.65 7.89 6.02
CA ASN A 32 11.68 8.44 5.15
C ASN A 32 12.22 7.40 4.14
N LYS A 33 11.33 6.58 3.58
CA LYS A 33 11.61 5.53 2.59
C LYS A 33 10.86 5.80 1.28
N LEU A 34 11.22 5.06 0.23
CA LEU A 34 10.52 5.07 -1.04
C LEU A 34 9.52 3.91 -1.12
N PRO A 35 8.26 4.14 -1.55
CA PRO A 35 7.28 3.07 -1.66
C PRO A 35 7.67 2.01 -2.70
N ASN A 36 8.41 2.40 -3.74
CA ASN A 36 8.93 1.46 -4.74
C ASN A 36 9.96 0.48 -4.16
N GLU A 37 10.78 0.90 -3.20
CA GLU A 37 11.75 0.01 -2.54
C GLU A 37 11.04 -1.07 -1.74
N TRP A 38 9.91 -0.73 -1.10
CA TRP A 38 9.08 -1.72 -0.40
C TRP A 38 8.49 -2.78 -1.36
N LEU A 39 8.09 -2.40 -2.57
CA LEU A 39 7.58 -3.32 -3.60
C LEU A 39 8.67 -4.24 -4.19
N ARG A 40 9.94 -3.84 -4.08
CA ARG A 40 11.09 -4.64 -4.54
C ARG A 40 11.52 -5.72 -3.55
N LEU A 41 11.11 -5.63 -2.29
CA LEU A 41 11.43 -6.63 -1.28
C LEU A 41 10.81 -7.97 -1.67
N GLU A 42 11.59 -9.04 -1.57
CA GLU A 42 11.14 -10.41 -1.87
C GLU A 42 9.93 -10.81 -1.01
N SER A 43 9.95 -10.44 0.28
CA SER A 43 8.84 -10.68 1.20
C SER A 43 7.55 -9.99 0.75
N THR A 44 7.63 -8.77 0.23
CA THR A 44 6.47 -8.03 -0.30
C THR A 44 5.94 -8.69 -1.56
N GLN A 45 6.82 -9.15 -2.45
CA GLN A 45 6.42 -9.85 -3.67
C GLN A 45 5.73 -11.18 -3.37
N GLN A 46 6.28 -11.96 -2.43
CA GLN A 46 5.66 -13.20 -1.97
C GLN A 46 4.30 -12.94 -1.31
N TYR A 47 4.19 -11.89 -0.49
CA TYR A 47 2.93 -11.51 0.12
C TYR A 47 1.85 -11.17 -0.92
N ILE A 48 2.17 -10.34 -1.93
CA ILE A 48 1.26 -9.98 -3.01
C ILE A 48 0.85 -11.23 -3.82
N ASP A 49 1.78 -12.14 -4.08
CA ASP A 49 1.51 -13.39 -4.80
C ASP A 49 0.53 -14.31 -4.05
N LEU A 50 0.78 -14.51 -2.75
CA LEU A 50 -0.10 -15.30 -1.88
C LEU A 50 -1.48 -14.66 -1.77
N LEU A 51 -1.54 -13.32 -1.66
CA LEU A 51 -2.80 -12.60 -1.59
C LEU A 51 -3.59 -12.69 -2.90
N SER A 52 -2.91 -12.56 -4.04
CA SER A 52 -3.48 -12.74 -5.40
C SER A 52 -4.08 -14.12 -5.57
N LYS A 53 -3.36 -15.16 -5.15
CA LYS A 53 -3.85 -16.55 -5.14
C LYS A 53 -5.05 -16.74 -4.23
N LYS A 54 -5.00 -16.19 -3.01
CA LYS A 54 -6.08 -16.34 -2.02
C LYS A 54 -7.37 -15.66 -2.44
N LEU A 55 -7.27 -14.49 -3.07
CA LEU A 55 -8.41 -13.70 -3.53
C LEU A 55 -8.83 -14.04 -4.96
N ASN A 56 -8.05 -14.87 -5.67
CA ASN A 56 -8.24 -15.21 -7.08
C ASN A 56 -8.35 -13.98 -8.00
N VAL A 57 -7.48 -13.00 -7.78
CA VAL A 57 -7.39 -11.74 -8.54
C VAL A 57 -5.99 -11.54 -9.10
N GLY A 58 -5.84 -10.67 -10.09
CA GLY A 58 -4.52 -10.31 -10.63
C GLY A 58 -3.72 -9.43 -9.66
N LYS A 59 -2.39 -9.41 -9.81
CA LYS A 59 -1.52 -8.52 -9.01
C LYS A 59 -1.86 -7.03 -9.21
N SER A 60 -2.35 -6.68 -10.41
CA SER A 60 -2.84 -5.33 -10.75
C SER A 60 -4.08 -4.91 -9.98
N ASP A 61 -4.88 -5.87 -9.49
CA ASP A 61 -6.07 -5.58 -8.69
C ASP A 61 -5.70 -5.29 -7.22
N ILE A 62 -4.56 -5.83 -6.77
CA ILE A 62 -4.01 -5.62 -5.43
C ILE A 62 -3.21 -4.32 -5.36
N LEU A 63 -2.50 -3.97 -6.43
CA LEU A 63 -1.60 -2.83 -6.46
C LEU A 63 -2.06 -1.79 -7.48
N LYS A 64 -2.48 -0.62 -6.99
CA LYS A 64 -2.72 0.56 -7.81
C LYS A 64 -1.57 1.54 -7.68
N THR A 65 -0.83 1.76 -8.77
CA THR A 65 0.16 2.83 -8.87
C THR A 65 -0.32 3.89 -9.82
N THR A 66 -0.01 5.15 -9.53
CA THR A 66 -0.31 6.28 -10.42
C THR A 66 0.94 7.12 -10.52
N ARG A 67 1.35 7.46 -11.74
CA ARG A 67 2.53 8.30 -11.97
C ARG A 67 2.26 9.69 -11.41
N GLY A 68 3.20 10.23 -10.65
CA GLY A 68 3.12 11.62 -10.19
C GLY A 68 3.08 12.59 -11.37
N VAL A 69 2.23 13.60 -11.28
CA VAL A 69 1.95 14.57 -12.36
C VAL A 69 3.20 15.38 -12.76
N ASN A 70 4.21 15.45 -11.89
CA ASN A 70 5.39 16.31 -12.05
C ASN A 70 6.70 15.59 -12.43
N GLY A 71 6.67 14.36 -12.96
CA GLY A 71 7.80 13.78 -13.69
C GLY A 71 9.19 13.84 -13.01
N GLY A 72 9.27 13.91 -11.69
CA GLY A 72 10.53 14.00 -10.96
C GLY A 72 11.30 12.70 -11.10
N THR A 73 12.42 12.76 -11.81
CA THR A 73 13.47 11.73 -11.82
C THR A 73 14.39 11.98 -10.65
#